data_AF-A0A8B8CPZ6-F1
#
_entry.id   AF-A0A8B8CPZ6-F1
#
_cell.length_a   1.000
_cell.length_b   1.000
_cell.length_c   1.000
_cell.angle_alpha   90.00
_cell.angle_beta   90.00
_cell.angle_gamma   90.00
#
_symmetry.space_group_name_H-M   'P 1'
#
loop_
_entity.id
_entity.type
_entity.pdbx_description
1 polymer ?
#
loop_
_entity_poly.entity_id
_entity_poly.type
_entity_poly.pdbx_seq_one_letter_code
_entity_poly.pdbx_strand_id
1 'polypeptide(L)'
;MMLVVGFVCLWCPVIFLSLYIVFNYLVRGKKSVCIVVLGDTGRSPRMQYHATSFATEGFDVDLVGYGGLHTRSAPFSAVNNSKRITVYELMQTPSFQKSLPRIFSYFLKVLFQSCILGLKLLLLPKSSWIFLQNPPSIPTIAVCWVVCLLRGSKLFVDWHNYGYSILSLSLGINHPLVKFSKWYEHVFGRMSDLNICVTRAMKKDLEENWNIRAETLYDRPAEMFQQTSLADAHQLFTKLAQQYEVFDNRDLSNSTVFTTESQNGKIEWLKNRPALVISSTSWTEDEDFGILLKALTEYDKAQIEDSSLPPLICVITGKGPQKEFYREKIQNHNWTRVRFCLPWLEAEDYPKLLGAADLGICLHASSSGLDLPMKVVDMFGCGLPVCALQFNCLSELVVDGKNGMVFEDANQLLQQLKILMMDFKGGKTRLKRMSHNLENFQTLRWHESWKSVVLKMLEQKLKDD
;
A
#
# COMPACT_ATOMS: atom_id res chain seq x y z
N MET A 1 -50.52 -10.13 34.20
CA MET A 1 -49.82 -10.95 33.19
C MET A 1 -49.20 -10.10 32.07
N MET A 2 -49.95 -9.22 31.40
CA MET A 2 -49.39 -8.35 30.33
C MET A 2 -48.28 -7.38 30.79
N LEU A 3 -48.35 -6.83 32.00
CA LEU A 3 -47.27 -5.98 32.56
C LEU A 3 -45.97 -6.74 32.81
N VAL A 4 -46.07 -8.00 33.26
CA VAL A 4 -44.91 -8.86 33.50
C VAL A 4 -44.31 -9.34 32.18
N VAL A 5 -45.15 -9.70 31.20
CA VAL A 5 -44.70 -10.05 29.84
C VAL A 5 -44.05 -8.83 29.16
N GLY A 6 -44.63 -7.64 29.31
CA GLY A 6 -44.05 -6.39 28.80
C GLY A 6 -42.70 -6.08 29.45
N PHE A 7 -42.57 -6.22 30.77
CA PHE A 7 -41.32 -6.00 31.50
C PHE A 7 -40.26 -7.04 31.14
N VAL A 8 -40.64 -8.32 31.04
CA VAL A 8 -39.74 -9.39 30.60
C VAL A 8 -39.30 -9.18 29.15
N CYS A 9 -40.20 -8.83 28.22
CA CYS A 9 -39.81 -8.53 26.84
C CYS A 9 -38.95 -7.26 26.70
N LEU A 10 -39.10 -6.28 27.60
CA LEU A 10 -38.31 -5.05 27.58
C LEU A 10 -36.88 -5.28 28.10
N TRP A 11 -36.74 -6.02 29.19
CA TRP A 11 -35.46 -6.23 29.88
C TRP A 11 -34.73 -7.50 29.42
N CYS A 12 -35.41 -8.50 28.87
CA CYS A 12 -34.78 -9.73 28.38
C CYS A 12 -33.73 -9.47 27.29
N PRO A 13 -33.92 -8.57 26.31
CA PRO A 13 -32.87 -8.21 25.37
C PRO A 13 -31.68 -7.53 26.04
N VAL A 14 -31.92 -6.67 27.05
CA VAL A 14 -30.87 -5.98 27.79
C VAL A 14 -30.09 -6.95 28.67
N ILE A 15 -30.78 -7.83 29.39
CA ILE A 15 -30.19 -8.88 30.23
C ILE A 15 -29.46 -9.89 29.35
N PHE A 16 -30.05 -10.31 28.23
CA PHE A 16 -29.40 -11.20 27.28
C PHE A 16 -28.17 -10.55 26.67
N LEU A 17 -28.23 -9.28 26.24
CA LEU A 17 -27.07 -8.56 25.72
C LEU A 17 -26.01 -8.38 26.80
N SER A 18 -26.41 -8.08 28.03
CA SER A 18 -25.50 -7.92 29.17
C SER A 18 -24.82 -9.25 29.51
N LEU A 19 -25.59 -10.34 29.64
CA LEU A 19 -25.09 -11.69 29.88
C LEU A 19 -24.25 -12.18 28.70
N TYR A 20 -24.63 -11.84 27.47
CA TYR A 20 -23.88 -12.16 26.27
C TYR A 20 -22.54 -11.44 26.29
N ILE A 21 -22.49 -10.13 26.57
CA ILE A 21 -21.26 -9.35 26.71
C ILE A 21 -20.40 -9.91 27.84
N VAL A 22 -20.98 -10.23 29.01
CA VAL A 22 -20.29 -10.81 30.16
C VAL A 22 -19.77 -12.22 29.85
N PHE A 23 -20.53 -13.05 29.14
CA PHE A 23 -20.09 -14.38 28.75
C PHE A 23 -18.99 -14.28 27.70
N ASN A 24 -19.15 -13.41 26.70
CA ASN A 24 -18.12 -13.15 25.69
C ASN A 24 -16.83 -12.60 26.29
N TYR A 25 -16.91 -11.89 27.43
CA TYR A 25 -15.74 -11.44 28.18
C TYR A 25 -14.84 -12.59 28.65
N LEU A 26 -15.41 -13.78 28.85
CA LEU A 26 -14.72 -14.96 29.40
C LEU A 26 -14.16 -15.93 28.34
N VAL A 27 -14.54 -15.79 27.06
CA VAL A 27 -14.38 -16.87 26.05
C VAL A 27 -12.99 -16.96 25.43
N ARG A 28 -12.22 -15.86 25.30
CA ARG A 28 -10.91 -15.90 24.63
C ARG A 28 -9.77 -15.43 25.54
N GLY A 29 -8.65 -16.14 25.44
CA GLY A 29 -7.45 -15.91 26.23
C GLY A 29 -6.65 -14.67 25.82
N LYS A 30 -5.54 -14.44 26.53
CA LYS A 30 -4.64 -13.27 26.37
C LYS A 30 -4.04 -13.12 24.95
N LYS A 31 -3.96 -14.21 24.17
CA LYS A 31 -3.48 -14.21 22.78
C LYS A 31 -4.64 -14.10 21.77
N SER A 32 -5.38 -13.00 21.83
CA SER A 32 -6.49 -12.72 20.90
C SER A 32 -6.43 -11.28 20.42
N VAL A 33 -6.56 -11.09 19.10
CA VAL A 33 -6.51 -9.78 18.46
C VAL A 33 -7.62 -9.64 17.41
N CYS A 34 -8.32 -8.51 17.45
CA CYS A 34 -9.27 -8.11 16.42
C CYS A 34 -8.64 -7.01 15.57
N ILE A 35 -8.29 -7.32 14.33
CA ILE A 35 -7.72 -6.37 13.38
C ILE A 35 -8.87 -5.67 12.65
N VAL A 36 -8.91 -4.34 12.72
CA VAL A 36 -9.99 -3.52 12.16
C VAL A 36 -9.47 -2.67 11.01
N VAL A 37 -10.11 -2.86 9.86
CA VAL A 37 -9.87 -2.10 8.63
C VAL A 37 -11.21 -1.58 8.12
N LEU A 38 -11.47 -0.29 8.25
CA LEU A 38 -12.68 0.33 7.67
C LEU A 38 -12.46 0.59 6.16
N GLY A 39 -12.17 -0.48 5.43
CA GLY A 39 -11.77 -0.51 4.03
C GLY A 39 -11.87 -1.92 3.45
N ASP A 40 -11.56 -2.07 2.16
CA ASP A 40 -11.52 -3.38 1.49
C ASP A 40 -10.32 -4.18 2.03
N THR A 41 -10.60 -5.33 2.65
CA THR A 41 -9.59 -6.20 3.26
C THR A 41 -8.58 -6.71 2.23
N GLY A 42 -9.04 -7.09 1.03
CA GLY A 42 -8.19 -7.58 -0.05
C GLY A 42 -7.26 -6.51 -0.63
N ARG A 43 -7.56 -5.22 -0.38
CA ARG A 43 -6.74 -4.08 -0.80
C ARG A 43 -5.90 -3.48 0.33
N SER A 44 -5.83 -4.16 1.47
CA SER A 44 -5.10 -3.71 2.66
C SER A 44 -3.96 -4.69 3.00
N PRO A 45 -2.91 -4.75 2.16
CA PRO A 45 -1.86 -5.77 2.27
C PRO A 45 -1.17 -5.75 3.64
N ARG A 46 -0.85 -4.57 4.19
CA ARG A 46 -0.23 -4.44 5.51
C ARG A 46 -1.06 -5.10 6.62
N MET A 47 -2.38 -4.91 6.62
CA MET A 47 -3.24 -5.54 7.63
C MET A 47 -3.36 -7.05 7.47
N GLN A 48 -3.27 -7.56 6.24
CA GLN A 48 -3.16 -8.99 5.99
C GLN A 48 -1.79 -9.54 6.46
N TYR A 49 -0.71 -8.78 6.33
CA TYR A 49 0.60 -9.13 6.87
C TYR A 49 0.65 -9.12 8.41
N HIS A 50 -0.06 -8.17 9.04
CA HIS A 50 -0.31 -8.21 10.49
C HIS A 50 -1.08 -9.47 10.88
N ALA A 51 -2.21 -9.75 10.22
CA ALA A 51 -3.06 -10.91 10.54
C ALA A 51 -2.28 -12.23 10.45
N THR A 52 -1.51 -12.41 9.38
CA THR A 52 -0.66 -13.59 9.19
C THR A 52 0.46 -13.66 10.24
N SER A 53 1.13 -12.55 10.55
CA SER A 53 2.18 -12.54 11.59
C SER A 53 1.65 -12.85 12.99
N PHE A 54 0.50 -12.29 13.36
CA PHE A 54 -0.19 -12.62 14.61
C PHE A 54 -0.56 -14.10 14.68
N ALA A 55 -1.15 -14.65 13.61
CA ALA A 55 -1.52 -16.05 13.54
C ALA A 55 -0.31 -16.99 13.66
N THR A 56 0.81 -16.66 13.00
CA THR A 56 2.08 -17.39 13.09
C THR A 56 2.60 -17.43 14.53
N GLU A 57 2.48 -16.32 15.28
CA GLU A 57 2.89 -16.24 16.69
C GLU A 57 1.83 -16.75 17.69
N GLY A 58 0.82 -17.46 17.17
CA GLY A 58 -0.17 -18.21 17.94
C GLY A 58 -1.33 -17.39 18.49
N PHE A 59 -1.61 -16.22 17.94
CA PHE A 59 -2.80 -15.44 18.27
C PHE A 59 -4.02 -15.95 17.50
N ASP A 60 -5.19 -15.91 18.15
CA ASP A 60 -6.47 -16.01 17.45
C ASP A 60 -6.83 -14.63 16.90
N VAL A 61 -7.07 -14.55 15.60
CA VAL A 61 -7.19 -13.30 14.84
C VAL A 61 -8.59 -13.18 14.25
N ASP A 62 -9.30 -12.10 14.60
CA ASP A 62 -10.51 -11.70 13.90
C ASP A 62 -10.17 -10.53 12.97
N LEU A 63 -10.24 -10.72 11.65
CA LEU A 63 -9.99 -9.67 10.67
C LEU A 63 -11.32 -9.05 10.20
N VAL A 64 -11.57 -7.80 10.58
CA VAL A 64 -12.83 -7.09 10.33
C VAL A 64 -12.62 -6.01 9.26
N GLY A 65 -13.40 -6.08 8.18
CA GLY A 65 -13.40 -5.04 7.16
C GLY A 65 -14.43 -5.29 6.05
N TYR A 66 -14.39 -4.52 4.97
CA TYR A 66 -15.24 -4.79 3.81
C TYR A 66 -14.73 -6.03 3.05
N GLY A 67 -15.64 -6.91 2.65
CA GLY A 67 -15.37 -8.18 1.98
C GLY A 67 -16.55 -8.67 1.13
N GLY A 68 -16.45 -9.89 0.61
CA GLY A 68 -17.52 -10.61 -0.07
C GLY A 68 -17.76 -10.21 -1.54
N LEU A 69 -18.96 -10.54 -2.05
CA LEU A 69 -19.43 -10.32 -3.44
C LEU A 69 -19.32 -8.86 -3.94
N HIS A 70 -19.09 -7.91 -3.03
CA HIS A 70 -19.03 -6.48 -3.32
C HIS A 70 -17.61 -5.91 -3.31
N THR A 71 -16.59 -6.74 -3.07
CA THR A 71 -15.17 -6.38 -3.18
C THR A 71 -14.57 -6.91 -4.47
N ARG A 72 -13.56 -6.21 -4.99
CA ARG A 72 -12.89 -6.59 -6.25
C ARG A 72 -11.69 -7.51 -6.04
N SER A 73 -11.31 -7.76 -4.79
CA SER A 73 -10.05 -8.40 -4.43
C SER A 73 -10.26 -9.32 -3.24
N ALA A 74 -9.99 -10.62 -3.42
CA ALA A 74 -10.01 -11.57 -2.32
C ALA A 74 -8.79 -11.35 -1.40
N PRO A 75 -8.90 -11.65 -0.08
CA PRO A 75 -7.73 -11.72 0.79
C PRO A 75 -6.71 -12.75 0.29
N PHE A 76 -5.46 -12.60 0.72
CA PHE A 76 -4.36 -13.52 0.43
C PHE A 76 -4.71 -14.94 0.84
N SER A 77 -4.20 -15.91 0.08
CA SER A 77 -4.36 -17.34 0.39
C SER A 77 -3.89 -17.67 1.81
N ALA A 78 -2.81 -17.03 2.28
CA ALA A 78 -2.31 -17.18 3.65
C ALA A 78 -3.32 -16.76 4.73
N VAL A 79 -4.17 -15.77 4.44
CA VAL A 79 -5.26 -15.35 5.33
C VAL A 79 -6.39 -16.38 5.30
N ASN A 80 -6.84 -16.76 4.10
CA ASN A 80 -7.98 -17.68 3.93
C ASN A 80 -7.69 -19.11 4.40
N ASN A 81 -6.44 -19.56 4.30
CA ASN A 81 -6.05 -20.93 4.64
C ASN A 81 -5.67 -21.09 6.13
N SER A 82 -5.57 -19.99 6.89
CA SER A 82 -5.19 -20.05 8.29
C SER A 82 -6.36 -20.46 9.18
N LYS A 83 -6.15 -21.49 10.01
CA LYS A 83 -7.14 -21.93 11.01
C LYS A 83 -7.31 -20.94 12.18
N ARG A 84 -6.38 -19.98 12.33
CA ARG A 84 -6.38 -18.97 13.40
C ARG A 84 -6.92 -17.62 12.97
N ILE A 85 -7.18 -17.42 11.67
CA ILE A 85 -7.72 -16.16 11.16
C ILE A 85 -9.17 -16.38 10.76
N THR A 86 -10.07 -15.62 11.35
CA THR A 86 -11.48 -15.56 10.92
C THR A 86 -11.74 -14.19 10.31
N VAL A 87 -12.19 -14.16 9.06
CA VAL A 87 -12.52 -12.92 8.36
C VAL A 87 -13.99 -12.58 8.58
N TYR A 88 -14.27 -11.36 9.00
CA TYR A 88 -15.61 -10.86 9.27
C TYR A 88 -15.92 -9.65 8.41
N GLU A 89 -16.95 -9.80 7.59
CA GLU A 89 -17.39 -8.74 6.70
C GLU A 89 -18.22 -7.67 7.44
N LEU A 90 -17.92 -6.42 7.11
CA LEU A 90 -18.71 -5.24 7.45
C LEU A 90 -19.68 -4.91 6.32
N MET A 91 -20.89 -4.49 6.69
CA MET A 91 -21.85 -3.97 5.74
C MET A 91 -21.36 -2.61 5.20
N GLN A 92 -21.36 -2.46 3.88
CA GLN A 92 -21.01 -1.19 3.24
C GLN A 92 -22.13 -0.16 3.45
N THR A 93 -21.74 1.09 3.64
CA THR A 93 -22.70 2.20 3.74
C THR A 93 -23.51 2.35 2.45
N PRO A 94 -24.85 2.49 2.55
CA PRO A 94 -25.68 2.86 1.41
C PRO A 94 -25.23 4.20 0.80
N SER A 95 -25.46 4.37 -0.51
CA SER A 95 -25.09 5.59 -1.22
C SER A 95 -26.06 6.74 -0.92
N PHE A 96 -25.97 7.33 0.28
CA PHE A 96 -26.82 8.46 0.71
C PHE A 96 -26.66 9.73 -0.13
N GLN A 97 -25.56 9.85 -0.88
CA GLN A 97 -25.27 10.98 -1.77
C GLN A 97 -26.26 11.13 -2.92
N LYS A 98 -27.00 10.06 -3.26
CA LYS A 98 -28.00 10.11 -4.34
C LYS A 98 -29.31 10.80 -3.92
N SER A 99 -29.54 10.97 -2.62
CA SER A 99 -30.86 11.35 -2.08
C SER A 99 -30.83 12.54 -1.13
N LEU A 100 -29.64 13.02 -0.73
CA LEU A 100 -29.49 14.04 0.32
C LEU A 100 -28.40 15.05 -0.02
N PRO A 101 -28.45 16.27 0.55
CA PRO A 101 -27.36 17.24 0.43
C PRO A 101 -26.06 16.69 1.03
N ARG A 102 -24.93 17.06 0.41
CA ARG A 102 -23.61 16.44 0.62
C ARG A 102 -23.18 16.33 2.10
N ILE A 103 -23.40 17.38 2.89
CA ILE A 103 -23.04 17.42 4.33
C ILE A 103 -23.85 16.40 5.14
N PHE A 104 -25.16 16.34 4.90
CA PHE A 104 -26.04 15.37 5.56
C PHE A 104 -25.69 13.93 5.15
N SER A 105 -25.33 13.71 3.87
CA SER A 105 -24.87 12.38 3.42
C SER A 105 -23.59 11.94 4.14
N TYR A 106 -22.62 12.85 4.36
CA TYR A 106 -21.41 12.52 5.11
C TYR A 106 -21.72 12.21 6.57
N PHE A 107 -22.57 13.01 7.22
CA PHE A 107 -22.99 12.76 8.59
C PHE A 107 -23.67 11.40 8.76
N LEU A 108 -24.66 11.09 7.91
CA LEU A 108 -25.35 9.79 7.93
C LEU A 108 -24.41 8.62 7.61
N LYS A 109 -23.45 8.82 6.70
CA LYS A 109 -22.41 7.83 6.42
C LYS A 109 -21.61 7.52 7.70
N VAL A 110 -21.14 8.55 8.39
CA VAL A 110 -20.36 8.40 9.64
C VAL A 110 -21.21 7.73 10.73
N LEU A 111 -22.47 8.14 10.89
CA LEU A 111 -23.38 7.53 11.87
C LEU A 111 -23.61 6.04 11.57
N PHE A 112 -23.91 5.69 10.33
CA PHE A 112 -24.12 4.30 9.92
C PHE A 112 -22.85 3.46 10.12
N GLN A 113 -21.69 3.97 9.67
CA GLN A 113 -20.40 3.29 9.88
C GLN A 113 -20.11 3.08 11.37
N SER A 114 -20.43 4.07 12.21
CA SER A 114 -20.26 3.97 13.67
C SER A 114 -21.12 2.86 14.26
N CYS A 115 -22.41 2.83 13.90
CA CYS A 115 -23.35 1.83 14.40
C CYS A 115 -22.98 0.42 13.94
N ILE A 116 -22.72 0.22 12.64
CA ILE A 116 -22.37 -1.10 12.10
C ILE A 116 -21.05 -1.60 12.64
N LEU A 117 -20.02 -0.76 12.70
CA LEU A 117 -18.73 -1.14 13.25
C LEU A 117 -18.87 -1.47 14.75
N GLY A 118 -19.47 -0.59 15.54
CA GLY A 118 -19.66 -0.80 16.97
C GLY A 118 -20.45 -2.06 17.27
N LEU A 119 -21.60 -2.26 16.60
CA LEU A 119 -22.41 -3.46 16.76
C LEU A 119 -21.64 -4.73 16.38
N LYS A 120 -20.92 -4.71 15.24
CA LYS A 120 -20.12 -5.85 14.82
C LYS A 120 -19.07 -6.20 15.88
N LEU A 121 -18.28 -5.22 16.32
CA LEU A 121 -17.22 -5.45 17.30
C LEU A 121 -17.77 -5.89 18.67
N LEU A 122 -18.99 -5.48 19.06
CA LEU A 122 -19.65 -5.95 20.29
C LEU A 122 -20.20 -7.38 20.17
N LEU A 123 -20.59 -7.80 18.96
CA LEU A 123 -21.09 -9.16 18.69
C LEU A 123 -19.98 -10.18 18.40
N LEU A 124 -18.74 -9.75 18.18
CA LEU A 124 -17.63 -10.68 18.05
C LEU A 124 -17.18 -11.24 19.40
N PRO A 125 -16.49 -12.39 19.42
CA PRO A 125 -15.77 -12.85 20.60
C PRO A 125 -14.85 -11.76 21.16
N LYS A 126 -14.70 -11.68 22.49
CA LYS A 126 -13.81 -10.65 23.07
C LYS A 126 -12.40 -10.91 22.61
N SER A 127 -11.72 -9.89 22.10
CA SER A 127 -10.28 -9.93 21.88
C SER A 127 -9.57 -9.13 22.96
N SER A 128 -8.36 -9.55 23.34
CA SER A 128 -7.53 -8.80 24.29
C SER A 128 -7.11 -7.45 23.69
N TRP A 129 -6.86 -7.44 22.38
CA TRP A 129 -6.44 -6.28 21.62
C TRP A 129 -7.40 -5.99 20.47
N ILE A 130 -7.72 -4.72 20.26
CA ILE A 130 -8.24 -4.22 18.99
C ILE A 130 -7.07 -3.52 18.28
N PHE A 131 -6.64 -4.08 17.17
CA PHE A 131 -5.55 -3.56 16.35
C PHE A 131 -6.14 -2.81 15.15
N LEU A 132 -5.94 -1.50 15.10
CA LEU A 132 -6.65 -0.60 14.19
C LEU A 132 -5.70 -0.03 13.14
N GLN A 133 -6.06 -0.18 11.87
CA GLN A 133 -5.46 0.59 10.77
C GLN A 133 -5.95 2.03 10.81
N ASN A 134 -5.03 3.00 10.84
CA ASN A 134 -5.33 4.41 10.63
C ASN A 134 -4.55 4.96 9.42
N PRO A 135 -5.21 5.58 8.42
CA PRO A 135 -6.64 5.95 8.29
C PRO A 135 -7.55 4.83 7.72
N PRO A 136 -8.91 5.01 7.71
CA PRO A 136 -9.67 6.19 8.12
C PRO A 136 -9.90 6.29 9.63
N SER A 137 -9.73 7.50 10.15
CA SER A 137 -9.83 7.80 11.57
C SER A 137 -11.28 7.98 12.04
N ILE A 138 -12.08 8.68 11.23
CA ILE A 138 -13.51 8.92 11.49
C ILE A 138 -14.33 7.82 10.79
N PRO A 139 -15.25 7.14 11.49
CA PRO A 139 -15.46 7.12 12.94
C PRO A 139 -14.56 6.12 13.69
N THR A 140 -13.71 5.40 12.98
CA THR A 140 -13.08 4.15 13.42
C THR A 140 -12.36 4.22 14.76
N ILE A 141 -11.48 5.22 15.00
CA ILE A 141 -10.69 5.28 16.24
C ILE A 141 -11.60 5.44 17.47
N ALA A 142 -12.56 6.36 17.45
CA ALA A 142 -13.47 6.58 18.58
C ALA A 142 -14.33 5.35 18.85
N VAL A 143 -14.86 4.71 17.80
CA VAL A 143 -15.69 3.51 17.95
C VAL A 143 -14.87 2.36 18.55
N CYS A 144 -13.66 2.10 18.04
CA CYS A 144 -12.77 1.09 18.59
C CYS A 144 -12.41 1.38 20.05
N TRP A 145 -12.11 2.64 20.39
CA TRP A 145 -11.84 3.04 21.78
C TRP A 145 -13.03 2.80 22.71
N VAL A 146 -14.24 3.21 22.33
CA VAL A 146 -15.45 2.96 23.13
C VAL A 146 -15.69 1.47 23.33
N VAL A 147 -15.51 0.64 22.29
CA VAL A 147 -15.64 -0.81 22.41
C VAL A 147 -14.57 -1.38 23.34
N CYS A 148 -13.32 -0.89 23.28
CA CYS A 148 -12.26 -1.25 24.22
C CYS A 148 -12.65 -0.99 25.67
N LEU A 149 -13.22 0.19 25.97
CA LEU A 149 -13.72 0.52 27.31
C LEU A 149 -14.83 -0.43 27.77
N LEU A 150 -15.82 -0.70 26.91
CA LEU A 150 -16.95 -1.55 27.25
C LEU A 150 -16.55 -3.02 27.47
N ARG A 151 -15.52 -3.50 26.76
CA ARG A 151 -15.10 -4.90 26.78
C ARG A 151 -13.89 -5.16 27.67
N GLY A 152 -13.25 -4.13 28.19
CA GLY A 152 -11.95 -4.25 28.87
C GLY A 152 -10.89 -4.84 27.93
N SER A 153 -10.85 -4.33 26.70
CA SER A 153 -9.84 -4.64 25.68
C SER A 153 -8.91 -3.43 25.51
N LYS A 154 -7.72 -3.63 24.96
CA LYS A 154 -6.75 -2.55 24.71
C LYS A 154 -6.72 -2.15 23.24
N LEU A 155 -6.52 -0.86 22.97
CA LEU A 155 -6.48 -0.30 21.63
C LEU A 155 -5.03 -0.15 21.16
N PHE A 156 -4.70 -0.78 20.04
CA PHE A 156 -3.41 -0.66 19.36
C PHE A 156 -3.63 -0.02 17.99
N VAL A 157 -3.06 1.16 17.73
CA VAL A 157 -3.21 1.86 16.44
C VAL A 157 -1.94 1.75 15.58
N ASP A 158 -2.09 1.37 14.31
CA ASP A 158 -1.06 1.46 13.28
C ASP A 158 -1.29 2.70 12.41
N TRP A 159 -0.39 3.67 12.52
CA TRP A 159 -0.46 4.97 11.85
C TRP A 159 0.31 4.92 10.53
N HIS A 160 -0.42 5.01 9.42
CA HIS A 160 0.16 5.07 8.07
C HIS A 160 0.19 6.49 7.51
N ASN A 161 -0.90 7.22 7.73
CA ASN A 161 -1.06 8.59 7.28
C ASN A 161 -2.07 9.28 8.19
N TYR A 162 -2.29 10.58 7.99
CA TYR A 162 -3.36 11.29 8.66
C TYR A 162 -4.62 11.34 7.80
N GLY A 163 -5.77 11.05 8.39
CA GLY A 163 -7.06 11.13 7.69
C GLY A 163 -7.34 12.55 7.22
N TYR A 164 -7.01 13.55 8.03
CA TYR A 164 -7.22 14.96 7.72
C TYR A 164 -6.33 15.44 6.57
N SER A 165 -5.09 14.93 6.44
CA SER A 165 -4.20 15.32 5.34
C SER A 165 -4.72 14.76 4.01
N ILE A 166 -5.20 13.52 4.00
CA ILE A 166 -5.87 12.94 2.83
C ILE A 166 -7.14 13.75 2.48
N LEU A 167 -7.96 14.09 3.47
CA LEU A 167 -9.17 14.91 3.26
C LEU A 167 -8.82 16.30 2.70
N SER A 168 -7.67 16.86 3.10
CA SER A 168 -7.21 18.17 2.65
C SER A 168 -6.87 18.22 1.16
N LEU A 169 -6.53 17.09 0.54
CA LEU A 169 -6.31 17.02 -0.91
C LEU A 169 -7.58 17.38 -1.69
N SER A 170 -8.76 16.99 -1.19
CA SER A 170 -10.03 17.24 -1.87
C SER A 170 -10.71 18.55 -1.46
N LEU A 171 -10.54 19.01 -0.21
CA LEU A 171 -11.28 20.17 0.33
C LEU A 171 -10.39 21.39 0.59
N GLY A 172 -9.07 21.24 0.57
CA GLY A 172 -8.10 22.25 0.97
C GLY A 172 -7.88 22.30 2.49
N ILE A 173 -6.66 22.65 2.90
CA ILE A 173 -6.21 22.63 4.31
C ILE A 173 -7.02 23.56 5.24
N ASN A 174 -7.56 24.66 4.69
CA ASN A 174 -8.30 25.65 5.46
C ASN A 174 -9.77 25.29 5.68
N HIS A 175 -10.27 24.21 5.07
CA HIS A 175 -11.66 23.83 5.13
C HIS A 175 -12.09 23.43 6.56
N PRO A 176 -13.25 23.87 7.08
CA PRO A 176 -13.69 23.56 8.44
C PRO A 176 -13.73 22.06 8.78
N LEU A 177 -14.17 21.22 7.83
CA LEU A 177 -14.17 19.75 8.00
C LEU A 177 -12.76 19.17 8.15
N VAL A 178 -11.75 19.74 7.50
CA VAL A 178 -10.35 19.29 7.63
C VAL A 178 -9.83 19.64 9.02
N LYS A 179 -10.12 20.85 9.51
CA LYS A 179 -9.79 21.26 10.89
C LYS A 179 -10.46 20.37 11.93
N PHE A 180 -11.74 20.04 11.73
CA PHE A 180 -12.46 19.08 12.57
C PHE A 180 -11.84 17.69 12.53
N SER A 181 -11.51 17.16 11.33
CA SER A 181 -10.86 15.86 11.19
C SER A 181 -9.52 15.81 11.93
N LYS A 182 -8.71 16.87 11.82
CA LYS A 182 -7.44 16.99 12.54
C LYS A 182 -7.65 16.98 14.05
N TRP A 183 -8.59 17.76 14.55
CA TRP A 183 -8.95 17.77 15.97
C TRP A 183 -9.42 16.40 16.46
N TYR A 184 -10.31 15.75 15.70
CA TYR A 184 -10.85 14.43 16.03
C TYR A 184 -9.73 13.39 16.13
N GLU A 185 -8.86 13.34 15.11
CA GLU A 185 -7.71 12.44 15.08
C GLU A 185 -6.78 12.68 16.26
N HIS A 186 -6.50 13.94 16.58
CA HIS A 186 -5.64 14.31 17.69
C HIS A 186 -6.23 13.90 19.05
N VAL A 187 -7.53 14.09 19.27
CA VAL A 187 -8.19 13.73 20.54
C VAL A 187 -8.28 12.23 20.72
N PHE A 188 -8.84 11.51 19.74
CA PHE A 188 -9.08 10.08 19.87
C PHE A 188 -7.81 9.24 19.67
N GLY A 189 -6.85 9.73 18.89
CA GLY A 189 -5.54 9.09 18.72
C GLY A 189 -4.76 8.96 20.03
N ARG A 190 -4.92 9.92 20.96
CA ARG A 190 -4.29 9.89 22.29
C ARG A 190 -4.89 8.88 23.27
N MET A 191 -6.02 8.29 22.91
CA MET A 191 -6.74 7.34 23.76
C MET A 191 -6.31 5.89 23.54
N SER A 192 -5.36 5.63 22.64
CA SER A 192 -4.80 4.30 22.39
C SER A 192 -3.77 3.88 23.44
N ASP A 193 -3.69 2.58 23.70
CA ASP A 193 -2.74 1.99 24.64
C ASP A 193 -1.35 1.80 24.04
N LEU A 194 -1.30 1.42 22.75
CA LEU A 194 -0.07 1.20 21.98
C LEU A 194 -0.21 1.83 20.60
N ASN A 195 0.90 2.30 20.05
CA ASN A 195 0.93 2.89 18.71
C ASN A 195 2.18 2.42 17.97
N ILE A 196 2.01 2.10 16.68
CA ILE A 196 3.12 1.99 15.74
C ILE A 196 2.89 2.94 14.57
N CYS A 197 3.94 3.29 13.84
CA CYS A 197 3.86 4.18 12.69
C CYS A 197 4.87 3.79 11.60
N VAL A 198 4.61 4.21 10.37
CA VAL A 198 5.36 3.79 9.17
C VAL A 198 6.77 4.38 9.06
N THR A 199 7.08 5.50 9.73
CA THR A 199 8.35 6.22 9.59
C THR A 199 8.85 6.81 10.91
N ARG A 200 10.15 7.14 10.98
CA ARG A 200 10.71 7.92 12.09
C ARG A 200 10.21 9.36 12.08
N ALA A 201 10.01 9.94 10.90
CA ALA A 201 9.40 11.26 10.75
C ALA A 201 7.99 11.29 11.39
N MET A 202 7.16 10.28 11.12
CA MET A 202 5.83 10.17 11.74
C MET A 202 5.92 9.90 13.24
N LYS A 203 6.85 9.05 13.71
CA LYS A 203 7.09 8.84 15.15
C LYS A 203 7.36 10.17 15.86
N LYS A 204 8.25 10.99 15.29
CA LYS A 204 8.59 12.32 15.81
C LYS A 204 7.39 13.26 15.80
N ASP A 205 6.63 13.33 14.70
CA ASP A 205 5.42 14.18 14.63
C ASP A 205 4.37 13.76 15.65
N LEU A 206 4.09 12.47 15.79
CA LEU A 206 3.16 11.94 16.78
C LEU A 206 3.60 12.30 18.21
N GLU A 207 4.90 12.21 18.52
CA GLU A 207 5.40 12.54 19.84
C GLU A 207 5.33 14.05 20.12
N GLU A 208 5.87 14.88 19.23
CA GLU A 208 6.01 16.32 19.45
C GLU A 208 4.69 17.09 19.27
N ASN A 209 3.89 16.74 18.26
CA ASN A 209 2.69 17.48 17.89
C ASN A 209 1.39 16.83 18.38
N TRP A 210 1.40 15.54 18.71
CA TRP A 210 0.21 14.80 19.13
C TRP A 210 0.27 14.26 20.55
N ASN A 211 1.45 14.29 21.17
CA ASN A 211 1.69 13.64 22.46
C ASN A 211 1.26 12.16 22.44
N ILE A 212 1.56 11.48 21.33
CA ILE A 212 1.34 10.05 21.09
C ILE A 212 2.71 9.39 20.97
N ARG A 213 3.02 8.47 21.88
CA ARG A 213 4.23 7.64 21.79
C ARG A 213 3.97 6.46 20.86
N ALA A 214 4.79 6.33 19.82
CA ALA A 214 4.71 5.25 18.85
C ALA A 214 6.08 4.62 18.59
N GLU A 215 6.10 3.37 18.14
CA GLU A 215 7.30 2.74 17.58
C GLU A 215 7.25 2.69 16.05
N THR A 216 8.40 2.79 15.40
CA THR A 216 8.46 2.75 13.94
C THR A 216 8.47 1.31 13.45
N LEU A 217 7.45 0.93 12.67
CA LEU A 217 7.40 -0.29 11.88
C LEU A 217 7.35 0.08 10.41
N TYR A 218 8.52 0.02 9.75
CA TYR A 218 8.63 0.20 8.31
C TYR A 218 7.93 -0.92 7.56
N ASP A 219 7.35 -0.58 6.42
CA ASP A 219 6.97 -1.56 5.43
C ASP A 219 8.19 -2.32 4.89
N ARG A 220 7.99 -3.61 4.65
CA ARG A 220 9.00 -4.51 4.09
C ARG A 220 8.37 -5.32 2.96
N PRO A 221 9.16 -5.64 1.92
CA PRO A 221 8.64 -6.36 0.76
C PRO A 221 8.18 -7.75 1.18
N ALA A 222 7.03 -8.16 0.64
CA ALA A 222 6.58 -9.55 0.73
C ALA A 222 7.53 -10.49 -0.02
N GLU A 223 7.41 -11.79 0.27
CA GLU A 223 8.30 -12.81 -0.30
C GLU A 223 8.21 -12.91 -1.83
N MET A 224 7.08 -12.55 -2.43
CA MET A 224 6.89 -12.56 -3.88
C MET A 224 7.71 -11.49 -4.62
N PHE A 225 8.15 -10.44 -3.93
CA PHE A 225 8.99 -9.39 -4.52
C PHE A 225 10.45 -9.82 -4.42
N GLN A 226 10.95 -10.37 -5.52
CA GLN A 226 12.32 -10.85 -5.71
C GLN A 226 12.84 -10.43 -7.07
N GLN A 227 14.16 -10.47 -7.22
CA GLN A 227 14.78 -10.34 -8.53
C GLN A 227 14.31 -11.47 -9.43
N THR A 228 13.96 -11.14 -10.68
CA THR A 228 13.39 -12.13 -11.62
C THR A 228 14.51 -12.87 -12.33
N SER A 229 14.39 -14.20 -12.37
CA SER A 229 15.35 -15.02 -13.12
C SER A 229 15.25 -14.71 -14.61
N LEU A 230 16.34 -14.90 -15.36
CA LEU A 230 16.31 -14.64 -16.80
C LEU A 230 15.30 -15.53 -17.55
N ALA A 231 15.10 -16.76 -17.09
CA ALA A 231 14.10 -17.66 -17.65
C ALA A 231 12.67 -17.14 -17.41
N ASP A 232 12.36 -16.72 -16.18
CA ASP A 232 11.05 -16.15 -15.84
C ASP A 232 10.81 -14.83 -16.58
N ALA A 233 11.85 -14.00 -16.73
CA ALA A 233 11.78 -12.76 -17.50
C ALA A 233 11.46 -13.04 -18.97
N HIS A 234 12.14 -14.02 -19.59
CA HIS A 234 11.86 -14.42 -20.97
C HIS A 234 10.42 -14.93 -21.12
N GLN A 235 9.96 -15.82 -20.23
CA GLN A 235 8.59 -16.33 -20.24
C GLN A 235 7.56 -15.19 -20.11
N LEU A 236 7.80 -14.25 -19.19
CA LEU A 236 6.93 -13.09 -19.00
C LEU A 236 6.90 -12.21 -20.25
N PHE A 237 8.06 -11.87 -20.81
CA PHE A 237 8.13 -11.02 -22.00
C PHE A 237 7.47 -11.69 -23.21
N THR A 238 7.63 -13.00 -23.38
CA THR A 238 6.94 -13.76 -24.44
C THR A 238 5.43 -13.74 -24.25
N LYS A 239 4.94 -13.91 -23.00
CA LYS A 239 3.52 -13.76 -22.66
C LYS A 239 3.01 -12.35 -22.99
N LEU A 240 3.76 -11.31 -22.63
CA LEU A 240 3.39 -9.92 -22.89
C LEU A 240 3.45 -9.56 -24.38
N ALA A 241 4.38 -10.11 -25.15
CA ALA A 241 4.51 -9.88 -26.59
C ALA A 241 3.27 -10.35 -27.38
N GLN A 242 2.57 -11.40 -26.90
CA GLN A 242 1.31 -11.85 -27.49
C GLN A 242 0.18 -10.81 -27.39
N GLN A 243 0.25 -9.91 -26.41
CA GLN A 243 -0.79 -8.91 -26.13
C GLN A 243 -0.36 -7.49 -26.50
N TYR A 244 0.94 -7.21 -26.43
CA TYR A 244 1.50 -5.87 -26.56
C TYR A 244 2.72 -5.91 -27.50
N GLU A 245 2.53 -5.43 -28.73
CA GLU A 245 3.55 -5.39 -29.80
C GLU A 245 4.89 -4.76 -29.37
N VAL A 246 4.88 -3.86 -28.39
CA VAL A 246 6.10 -3.23 -27.87
C VAL A 246 7.12 -4.22 -27.27
N PHE A 247 6.68 -5.39 -26.81
CA PHE A 247 7.53 -6.46 -26.30
C PHE A 247 7.99 -7.46 -27.37
N ASP A 248 7.35 -7.44 -28.54
CA ASP A 248 7.61 -8.38 -29.62
C ASP A 248 8.91 -8.04 -30.37
N ASN A 249 9.57 -9.06 -30.92
CA ASN A 249 10.71 -8.94 -31.81
C ASN A 249 10.46 -9.74 -33.08
N ARG A 250 9.88 -9.07 -34.07
CA ARG A 250 9.43 -9.68 -35.32
C ARG A 250 10.54 -10.24 -36.19
N ASP A 251 11.78 -9.83 -35.95
CA ASP A 251 12.93 -10.18 -36.79
C ASP A 251 13.55 -11.53 -36.41
N LEU A 252 13.28 -12.05 -35.21
CA LEU A 252 13.94 -13.23 -34.65
C LEU A 252 12.93 -14.21 -34.06
N SER A 253 13.02 -15.49 -34.45
CA SER A 253 12.22 -16.54 -33.83
C SER A 253 12.61 -16.75 -32.35
N ASN A 254 11.65 -17.14 -31.52
CA ASN A 254 11.80 -17.37 -30.07
C ASN A 254 12.53 -16.23 -29.33
N SER A 255 12.23 -14.99 -29.74
CA SER A 255 12.86 -13.79 -29.21
C SER A 255 11.81 -12.74 -28.86
N THR A 256 12.14 -11.94 -27.86
CA THR A 256 11.41 -10.73 -27.49
C THR A 256 12.30 -9.53 -27.77
N VAL A 257 11.79 -8.33 -27.58
CA VAL A 257 12.61 -7.11 -27.72
C VAL A 257 13.77 -7.06 -26.71
N PHE A 258 13.69 -7.85 -25.63
CA PHE A 258 14.67 -7.86 -24.55
C PHE A 258 15.56 -9.11 -24.52
N THR A 259 15.03 -10.28 -24.88
CA THR A 259 15.67 -11.58 -24.63
C THR A 259 15.54 -12.50 -25.84
N THR A 260 16.44 -13.46 -25.98
CA THR A 260 16.39 -14.49 -27.04
C THR A 260 16.67 -15.86 -26.44
N GLU A 261 16.02 -16.88 -26.98
CA GLU A 261 16.30 -18.28 -26.70
C GLU A 261 16.97 -18.93 -27.92
N SER A 262 18.21 -19.40 -27.72
CA SER A 262 18.95 -20.14 -28.75
C SER A 262 18.37 -21.55 -28.97
N GLN A 263 18.71 -22.19 -30.10
CA GLN A 263 18.27 -23.55 -30.42
C GLN A 263 18.64 -24.61 -29.36
N ASN A 264 19.67 -24.34 -28.55
CA ASN A 264 20.11 -25.22 -27.47
C ASN A 264 19.38 -24.94 -26.13
N GLY A 265 18.33 -24.10 -26.12
CA GLY A 265 17.58 -23.72 -24.93
C GLY A 265 18.28 -22.68 -24.03
N LYS A 266 19.41 -22.10 -24.49
CA LYS A 266 20.11 -21.05 -23.72
C LYS A 266 19.41 -19.71 -23.92
N ILE A 267 18.98 -19.09 -22.82
CA ILE A 267 18.33 -17.78 -22.79
C ILE A 267 19.36 -16.70 -22.45
N GLU A 268 19.36 -15.61 -23.21
CA GLU A 268 20.25 -14.46 -23.02
C GLU A 268 19.52 -13.12 -23.22
N TRP A 269 20.01 -12.07 -22.55
CA TRP A 269 19.61 -10.69 -22.86
C TRP A 269 20.18 -10.27 -24.23
N LEU A 270 19.37 -9.61 -25.05
CA LEU A 270 19.84 -9.02 -26.30
C LEU A 270 20.78 -7.84 -26.01
N LYS A 271 21.95 -7.81 -26.68
CA LYS A 271 23.00 -6.80 -26.45
C LYS A 271 22.53 -5.35 -26.66
N ASN A 272 21.67 -5.12 -27.65
CA ASN A 272 21.17 -3.79 -28.02
C ASN A 272 19.69 -3.60 -27.63
N ARG A 273 19.21 -4.33 -26.61
CA ARG A 273 17.83 -4.19 -26.15
C ARG A 273 17.54 -2.76 -25.67
N PRO A 274 16.29 -2.28 -25.80
CA PRO A 274 15.86 -1.08 -25.10
C PRO A 274 15.97 -1.26 -23.58
N ALA A 275 16.11 -0.15 -22.86
CA ALA A 275 15.99 -0.15 -21.42
C ALA A 275 14.50 -0.21 -21.02
N LEU A 276 14.19 -1.03 -20.03
CA LEU A 276 12.85 -1.22 -19.47
C LEU A 276 12.69 -0.31 -18.25
N VAL A 277 11.90 0.74 -18.40
CA VAL A 277 11.55 1.67 -17.32
C VAL A 277 10.14 1.38 -16.87
N ILE A 278 9.90 1.28 -15.57
CA ILE A 278 8.57 1.00 -15.02
C ILE A 278 8.10 2.06 -14.03
N SER A 279 6.85 2.46 -14.13
CA SER A 279 6.17 3.30 -13.15
C SER A 279 4.86 2.66 -12.72
N SER A 280 4.64 2.54 -11.42
CA SER A 280 3.36 2.09 -10.87
C SER A 280 2.59 3.32 -10.41
N THR A 281 1.39 3.57 -10.95
CA THR A 281 0.63 4.80 -10.64
C THR A 281 -0.83 4.53 -10.30
N SER A 282 -1.35 5.31 -9.35
CA SER A 282 -2.79 5.35 -9.07
C SER A 282 -3.57 6.21 -10.05
N TRP A 283 -2.91 6.93 -10.98
CA TRP A 283 -3.55 7.86 -11.92
C TRP A 283 -4.47 8.87 -11.24
N THR A 284 -4.04 9.37 -10.09
CA THR A 284 -4.74 10.35 -9.24
C THR A 284 -3.95 11.65 -9.20
N GLU A 285 -4.61 12.74 -8.81
CA GLU A 285 -4.02 14.09 -8.83
C GLU A 285 -2.80 14.27 -7.92
N ASP A 286 -2.67 13.45 -6.88
CA ASP A 286 -1.52 13.40 -5.97
C ASP A 286 -0.27 12.75 -6.59
N GLU A 287 -0.38 12.16 -7.78
CA GLU A 287 0.75 11.69 -8.59
C GLU A 287 0.78 12.48 -9.90
N ASP A 288 1.55 13.58 -9.96
CA ASP A 288 1.68 14.40 -11.17
C ASP A 288 2.47 13.64 -12.25
N PHE A 289 1.75 12.81 -13.00
CA PHE A 289 2.28 12.08 -14.15
C PHE A 289 2.76 13.02 -15.27
N GLY A 290 2.34 14.29 -15.26
CA GLY A 290 2.89 15.33 -16.13
C GLY A 290 4.40 15.49 -15.99
N ILE A 291 4.97 15.22 -14.82
CA ILE A 291 6.43 15.25 -14.60
C ILE A 291 7.12 14.19 -15.46
N LEU A 292 6.68 12.93 -15.37
CA LEU A 292 7.25 11.83 -16.14
C LEU A 292 7.02 12.02 -17.64
N LEU A 293 5.82 12.43 -18.05
CA LEU A 293 5.51 12.64 -19.46
C LEU A 293 6.40 13.73 -20.07
N LYS A 294 6.58 14.87 -19.38
CA LYS A 294 7.48 15.95 -19.83
C LYS A 294 8.93 15.47 -19.94
N ALA A 295 9.43 14.77 -18.92
CA ALA A 295 10.79 14.24 -18.94
C ALA A 295 11.01 13.27 -20.11
N LEU A 296 10.05 12.37 -20.38
CA LEU A 296 10.15 11.44 -21.51
C LEU A 296 10.01 12.13 -22.87
N THR A 297 9.15 13.14 -23.00
CA THR A 297 9.06 13.95 -24.23
C THR A 297 10.40 14.60 -24.56
N GLU A 298 11.08 15.19 -23.57
CA GLU A 298 12.41 15.79 -23.80
C GLU A 298 13.51 14.73 -24.02
N TYR A 299 13.40 13.55 -23.41
CA TYR A 299 14.29 12.43 -23.68
C TYR A 299 14.14 11.93 -25.13
N ASP A 300 12.91 11.91 -25.66
CA ASP A 300 12.61 11.51 -27.04
C ASP A 300 13.18 12.49 -28.08
N LYS A 301 13.18 13.80 -27.76
CA LYS A 301 13.73 14.86 -28.61
C LYS A 301 15.26 14.90 -28.72
N ALA A 302 15.98 14.26 -27.79
CA ALA A 302 17.44 14.28 -27.85
C ALA A 302 17.89 13.74 -29.21
N GLN A 303 18.71 14.50 -29.94
CA GLN A 303 19.00 14.25 -31.36
C GLN A 303 19.37 12.78 -31.63
N ILE A 304 19.01 12.28 -32.81
CA ILE A 304 19.33 10.91 -33.27
C ILE A 304 20.84 10.62 -33.18
N GLU A 305 21.66 11.66 -33.34
CA GLU A 305 23.12 11.64 -33.27
C GLU A 305 23.70 11.56 -31.84
N ASP A 306 22.89 11.76 -30.79
CA ASP A 306 23.29 11.41 -29.43
C ASP A 306 23.23 9.87 -29.27
N SER A 307 24.12 9.19 -29.99
CA SER A 307 24.25 7.74 -30.07
C SER A 307 24.58 7.11 -28.71
N SER A 308 24.68 7.89 -27.64
CA SER A 308 24.93 7.43 -26.28
C SER A 308 23.65 6.96 -25.56
N LEU A 309 22.46 7.38 -26.02
CA LEU A 309 21.19 7.03 -25.37
C LEU A 309 20.55 5.76 -25.97
N PRO A 310 20.08 4.81 -25.15
CA PRO A 310 19.28 3.67 -25.62
C PRO A 310 17.81 4.06 -25.84
N PRO A 311 17.08 3.35 -26.72
CA PRO A 311 15.63 3.40 -26.75
C PRO A 311 15.03 2.94 -25.42
N LEU A 312 13.86 3.49 -25.06
CA LEU A 312 13.16 3.15 -23.81
C LEU A 312 11.85 2.45 -24.12
N ILE A 313 11.53 1.45 -23.32
CA ILE A 313 10.17 0.96 -23.16
C ILE A 313 9.71 1.38 -21.76
N CYS A 314 8.75 2.29 -21.70
CA CYS A 314 8.14 2.75 -20.47
C CYS A 314 6.85 1.97 -20.21
N VAL A 315 6.87 1.11 -19.20
CA VAL A 315 5.67 0.39 -18.75
C VAL A 315 5.03 1.14 -17.60
N ILE A 316 3.73 1.44 -17.72
CA ILE A 316 2.98 2.15 -16.71
C ILE A 316 1.81 1.29 -16.24
N THR A 317 1.85 0.87 -14.99
CA THR A 317 0.84 -0.01 -14.39
C THR A 317 -0.11 0.77 -13.50
N GLY A 318 -1.24 0.15 -13.16
CA GLY A 318 -2.23 0.67 -12.22
C GLY A 318 -3.49 1.25 -12.88
N LYS A 319 -4.38 1.77 -12.03
CA LYS A 319 -5.73 2.20 -12.40
C LYS A 319 -6.14 3.43 -11.62
N GLY A 320 -6.71 4.40 -12.33
CA GLY A 320 -7.40 5.53 -11.74
C GLY A 320 -7.96 6.49 -12.77
N PRO A 321 -8.53 7.62 -12.32
CA PRO A 321 -9.35 8.50 -13.15
C PRO A 321 -8.57 9.18 -14.28
N GLN A 322 -7.28 9.48 -14.11
CA GLN A 322 -6.48 10.20 -15.10
C GLN A 322 -5.85 9.29 -16.18
N LYS A 323 -6.07 7.96 -16.12
CA LYS A 323 -5.41 7.02 -17.05
C LYS A 323 -5.71 7.33 -18.52
N GLU A 324 -6.98 7.55 -18.86
CA GLU A 324 -7.37 7.80 -20.26
C GLU A 324 -6.89 9.17 -20.75
N PHE A 325 -6.93 10.19 -19.91
CA PHE A 325 -6.38 11.52 -20.22
C PHE A 325 -4.90 11.45 -20.64
N TYR A 326 -4.08 10.71 -19.88
CA TYR A 326 -2.67 10.54 -20.23
C TYR A 326 -2.46 9.58 -21.40
N ARG A 327 -3.31 8.56 -21.56
CA ARG A 327 -3.27 7.67 -22.73
C ARG A 327 -3.43 8.46 -24.02
N GLU A 328 -4.42 9.36 -24.08
CA GLU A 328 -4.65 10.22 -25.25
C GLU A 328 -3.43 11.13 -25.52
N LYS A 329 -2.85 11.74 -24.48
CA LYS A 329 -1.63 12.54 -24.63
C LYS A 329 -0.45 11.75 -25.18
N ILE A 330 -0.26 10.51 -24.70
CA ILE A 330 0.80 9.63 -25.19
C ILE A 330 0.56 9.28 -26.67
N GLN A 331 -0.68 8.97 -27.05
CA GLN A 331 -1.04 8.60 -28.43
C GLN A 331 -0.93 9.78 -29.41
N ASN A 332 -1.19 11.01 -28.95
CA ASN A 332 -1.12 12.22 -29.77
C ASN A 332 0.32 12.75 -29.98
N HIS A 333 1.32 12.10 -29.39
CA HIS A 333 2.73 12.44 -29.59
C HIS A 333 3.40 11.41 -30.50
N ASN A 334 4.19 11.88 -31.49
CA ASN A 334 4.96 10.98 -32.34
C ASN A 334 6.29 10.62 -31.65
N TRP A 335 6.35 9.44 -31.05
CA TRP A 335 7.52 8.98 -30.32
C TRP A 335 8.50 8.24 -31.24
N THR A 336 9.78 8.54 -31.10
CA THR A 336 10.84 7.97 -31.95
C THR A 336 11.80 7.05 -31.18
N ARG A 337 12.01 7.31 -29.89
CA ARG A 337 12.96 6.62 -29.02
C ARG A 337 12.28 6.01 -27.79
N VAL A 338 11.16 6.54 -27.35
CA VAL A 338 10.38 6.02 -26.22
C VAL A 338 9.15 5.29 -26.76
N ARG A 339 8.87 4.09 -26.23
CA ARG A 339 7.62 3.38 -26.47
C ARG A 339 6.91 3.14 -25.16
N PHE A 340 5.59 3.20 -25.17
CA PHE A 340 4.77 3.04 -23.96
C PHE A 340 4.00 1.73 -23.97
N CYS A 341 3.87 1.12 -22.79
CA CYS A 341 2.92 0.04 -22.54
C CYS A 341 2.11 0.36 -21.29
N LEU A 342 0.78 0.27 -21.35
CA LEU A 342 -0.10 0.50 -20.20
C LEU A 342 -0.86 -0.78 -19.83
N PRO A 343 -0.15 -1.88 -19.49
CA PRO A 343 -0.74 -3.21 -19.44
C PRO A 343 -1.71 -3.36 -18.26
N TRP A 344 -2.65 -4.28 -18.42
CA TRP A 344 -3.24 -4.97 -17.28
C TRP A 344 -2.33 -6.15 -16.94
N LEU A 345 -1.90 -6.25 -15.68
CA LEU A 345 -1.03 -7.32 -15.21
C LEU A 345 -1.78 -8.17 -14.21
N GLU A 346 -1.60 -9.49 -14.30
CA GLU A 346 -2.00 -10.41 -13.25
C GLU A 346 -1.15 -10.19 -12.00
N ALA A 347 -1.68 -10.53 -10.83
CA ALA A 347 -1.01 -10.31 -9.55
C ALA A 347 0.37 -10.99 -9.47
N GLU A 348 0.55 -12.12 -10.15
CA GLU A 348 1.80 -12.88 -10.20
C GLU A 348 2.81 -12.32 -11.21
N ASP A 349 2.34 -11.60 -12.24
CA ASP A 349 3.20 -11.03 -13.28
C ASP A 349 3.83 -9.71 -12.81
N TYR A 350 3.16 -8.98 -11.91
CA TYR A 350 3.65 -7.68 -11.44
C TYR A 350 5.03 -7.75 -10.77
N PRO A 351 5.29 -8.63 -9.77
CA PRO A 351 6.63 -8.75 -9.19
C PRO A 351 7.68 -9.20 -10.21
N LYS A 352 7.31 -10.10 -11.15
CA LYS A 352 8.20 -10.57 -12.21
C LYS A 352 8.61 -9.42 -13.15
N LEU A 353 7.67 -8.53 -13.46
CA LEU A 353 7.98 -7.38 -14.30
C LEU A 353 8.88 -6.37 -13.56
N LEU A 354 8.62 -6.12 -12.28
CA LEU A 354 9.49 -5.27 -11.46
C LEU A 354 10.92 -5.83 -11.40
N GLY A 355 11.07 -7.13 -11.12
CA GLY A 355 12.38 -7.77 -11.01
C GLY A 355 13.12 -7.98 -12.34
N ALA A 356 12.46 -7.73 -13.47
CA ALA A 356 13.06 -7.76 -14.81
C ALA A 356 13.31 -6.36 -15.41
N ALA A 357 12.83 -5.29 -14.74
CA ALA A 357 13.03 -3.92 -15.19
C ALA A 357 14.43 -3.38 -14.87
N ASP A 358 14.83 -2.31 -15.56
CA ASP A 358 16.14 -1.66 -15.38
C ASP A 358 16.08 -0.47 -14.43
N LEU A 359 14.95 0.26 -14.42
CA LEU A 359 14.73 1.42 -13.56
C LEU A 359 13.26 1.57 -13.19
N GLY A 360 12.98 1.74 -11.89
CA GLY A 360 11.68 2.16 -11.39
C GLY A 360 11.55 3.69 -11.35
N ILE A 361 10.35 4.21 -11.55
CA ILE A 361 10.02 5.62 -11.33
C ILE A 361 8.84 5.69 -10.35
N CYS A 362 9.00 6.47 -9.29
CA CYS A 362 7.95 6.71 -8.31
C CYS A 362 7.62 8.21 -8.24
N LEU A 363 6.39 8.56 -8.60
CA LEU A 363 5.85 9.91 -8.55
C LEU A 363 5.03 10.18 -7.29
N HIS A 364 4.89 9.17 -6.42
CA HIS A 364 4.04 9.29 -5.24
C HIS A 364 4.69 10.17 -4.18
N ALA A 365 3.96 11.20 -3.75
CA ALA A 365 4.28 11.99 -2.57
C ALA A 365 3.18 11.81 -1.51
N SER A 366 3.56 11.56 -0.26
CA SER A 366 2.59 11.41 0.82
C SER A 366 1.87 12.73 1.10
N SER A 367 0.54 12.66 1.29
CA SER A 367 -0.28 13.84 1.62
C SER A 367 0.13 14.55 2.91
N SER A 368 0.68 13.82 3.89
CA SER A 368 1.26 14.37 5.11
C SER A 368 2.76 14.63 5.00
N GLY A 369 3.42 14.07 3.98
CA GLY A 369 4.87 14.00 3.89
C GLY A 369 5.52 13.02 4.87
N LEU A 370 4.74 12.20 5.58
CA LEU A 370 5.20 11.32 6.66
C LEU A 370 5.03 9.82 6.37
N ASP A 371 4.48 9.46 5.21
CA ASP A 371 4.26 8.08 4.76
C ASP A 371 5.20 7.72 3.61
N LEU A 372 5.66 6.47 3.55
CA LEU A 372 6.59 6.02 2.51
C LEU A 372 5.84 5.33 1.36
N PRO A 373 6.33 5.44 0.12
CA PRO A 373 5.67 4.84 -1.03
C PRO A 373 5.89 3.32 -1.03
N MET A 374 4.85 2.54 -0.73
CA MET A 374 4.91 1.08 -0.78
C MET A 374 5.38 0.54 -2.14
N LYS A 375 5.09 1.26 -3.24
CA LYS A 375 5.58 0.91 -4.59
C LYS A 375 7.10 0.85 -4.65
N VAL A 376 7.81 1.73 -3.95
CA VAL A 376 9.29 1.70 -3.89
C VAL A 376 9.75 0.52 -3.04
N VAL A 377 9.02 0.18 -1.97
CA VAL A 377 9.31 -1.01 -1.16
C VAL A 377 9.23 -2.28 -2.02
N ASP A 378 8.20 -2.40 -2.88
CA ASP A 378 8.06 -3.51 -3.82
C ASP A 378 9.22 -3.55 -4.84
N MET A 379 9.54 -2.40 -5.46
CA MET A 379 10.66 -2.27 -6.41
C MET A 379 11.99 -2.67 -5.75
N PHE A 380 12.25 -2.19 -4.53
CA PHE A 380 13.45 -2.54 -3.78
C PHE A 380 13.48 -4.01 -3.37
N GLY A 381 12.33 -4.60 -3.04
CA GLY A 381 12.19 -6.05 -2.84
C GLY A 381 12.64 -6.84 -4.06
N CYS A 382 12.35 -6.33 -5.26
CA CYS A 382 12.78 -6.89 -6.54
C CYS A 382 14.23 -6.54 -6.95
N GLY A 383 14.97 -5.76 -6.16
CA GLY A 383 16.32 -5.32 -6.49
C GLY A 383 16.37 -4.23 -7.56
N LEU A 384 15.22 -3.60 -7.84
CA LEU A 384 15.06 -2.56 -8.85
C LEU A 384 15.36 -1.19 -8.24
N PRO A 385 16.45 -0.50 -8.66
CA PRO A 385 16.70 0.87 -8.24
C PRO A 385 15.62 1.82 -8.81
N VAL A 386 15.40 2.95 -8.13
CA VAL A 386 14.34 3.89 -8.49
C VAL A 386 14.84 5.32 -8.66
N CYS A 387 14.17 6.09 -9.51
CA CYS A 387 14.07 7.54 -9.37
C CYS A 387 12.78 7.87 -8.63
N ALA A 388 12.83 8.62 -7.53
CA ALA A 388 11.67 8.94 -6.70
C ALA A 388 11.48 10.45 -6.48
N LEU A 389 10.23 10.92 -6.55
CA LEU A 389 9.86 12.31 -6.30
C LEU A 389 10.11 12.69 -4.84
N GLN A 390 10.83 13.79 -4.62
CA GLN A 390 11.24 14.27 -3.31
C GLN A 390 10.06 14.70 -2.43
N PHE A 391 10.06 14.23 -1.17
CA PHE A 391 9.23 14.75 -0.09
C PHE A 391 9.85 14.40 1.28
N ASN A 392 9.29 14.97 2.36
CA ASN A 392 9.91 15.06 3.67
C ASN A 392 10.54 13.75 4.21
N CYS A 393 9.77 12.65 4.34
CA CYS A 393 10.31 11.39 4.89
C CYS A 393 10.94 10.43 3.87
N LEU A 394 11.00 10.78 2.57
CA LEU A 394 11.47 9.88 1.51
C LEU A 394 12.89 9.34 1.77
N SER A 395 13.76 10.16 2.36
CA SER A 395 15.15 9.82 2.67
C SER A 395 15.32 8.64 3.63
N GLU A 396 14.25 8.24 4.33
CA GLU A 396 14.25 7.03 5.16
C GLU A 396 14.23 5.74 4.32
N LEU A 397 13.79 5.81 3.06
CA LEU A 397 13.73 4.68 2.12
C LEU A 397 14.73 4.85 0.98
N VAL A 398 14.69 5.99 0.27
CA VAL A 398 15.54 6.26 -0.90
C VAL A 398 16.69 7.16 -0.49
N VAL A 399 17.91 6.64 -0.58
CA VAL A 399 19.15 7.37 -0.33
C VAL A 399 19.75 7.75 -1.68
N ASP A 400 19.67 9.05 -2.00
CA ASP A 400 20.10 9.59 -3.29
C ASP A 400 21.53 9.17 -3.66
N GLY A 401 21.71 8.73 -4.91
CA GLY A 401 22.95 8.22 -5.46
C GLY A 401 23.41 6.84 -4.95
N LYS A 402 22.76 6.30 -3.90
CA LYS A 402 23.14 5.01 -3.29
C LYS A 402 22.27 3.85 -3.77
N ASN A 403 20.97 3.86 -3.46
CA ASN A 403 20.02 2.81 -3.85
C ASN A 403 18.97 3.29 -4.87
N GLY A 404 18.98 4.58 -5.17
CA GLY A 404 18.14 5.23 -6.17
C GLY A 404 18.60 6.67 -6.40
N MET A 405 17.80 7.45 -7.10
CA MET A 405 17.98 8.89 -7.25
C MET A 405 16.71 9.62 -6.85
N VAL A 406 16.86 10.85 -6.35
CA VAL A 406 15.75 11.68 -5.88
C VAL A 406 15.61 12.88 -6.80
N PHE A 407 14.40 13.18 -7.27
CA PHE A 407 14.14 14.33 -8.15
C PHE A 407 13.00 15.19 -7.61
N GLU A 408 13.00 16.48 -7.95
CA GLU A 408 11.95 17.43 -7.58
C GLU A 408 11.05 17.79 -8.76
N ASP A 409 11.56 17.69 -9.99
CA ASP A 409 10.85 18.12 -11.20
C ASP A 409 11.22 17.28 -12.44
N ALA A 410 10.57 17.62 -13.56
CA ALA A 410 10.77 16.94 -14.83
C ALA A 410 12.18 17.11 -15.41
N ASN A 411 12.85 18.24 -15.13
CA ASN A 411 14.19 18.51 -15.63
C ASN A 411 15.22 17.67 -14.88
N GLN A 412 15.13 17.60 -13.55
CA GLN A 412 15.98 16.72 -12.74
C GLN A 412 15.78 15.25 -13.12
N LEU A 413 14.52 14.81 -13.28
CA LEU A 413 14.22 13.45 -13.73
C LEU A 413 14.83 13.18 -15.12
N LEU A 414 14.72 14.11 -16.07
CA LEU A 414 15.34 14.00 -17.39
C LEU A 414 16.87 13.83 -17.30
N GLN A 415 17.55 14.64 -16.47
CA GLN A 415 19.00 14.53 -16.31
C GLN A 415 19.40 13.18 -15.72
N GLN A 416 18.67 12.71 -14.71
CA GLN A 416 18.90 11.41 -14.10
C GLN A 416 18.67 10.28 -15.10
N LEU A 417 17.60 10.32 -15.89
CA LEU A 417 17.35 9.38 -16.98
C LEU A 417 18.52 9.37 -17.97
N LYS A 418 18.98 10.53 -18.44
CA LYS A 418 20.13 10.60 -19.35
C LYS A 418 21.36 9.94 -18.75
N ILE A 419 21.72 10.28 -17.51
CA ILE A 419 22.90 9.73 -16.84
C ILE A 419 22.80 8.20 -16.70
N LEU A 420 21.67 7.70 -16.20
CA LEU A 420 21.48 6.27 -15.94
C LEU A 420 21.40 5.47 -17.25
N MET A 421 20.76 6.00 -18.29
CA MET A 421 20.59 5.31 -19.56
C MET A 421 21.85 5.35 -20.45
N MET A 422 22.65 6.41 -20.39
CA MET A 422 23.99 6.42 -20.99
C MET A 422 24.88 5.34 -20.35
N ASP A 423 24.81 5.22 -19.02
CA ASP A 423 25.55 4.20 -18.29
C ASP A 423 25.07 2.79 -18.61
N PHE A 424 23.76 2.58 -18.76
CA PHE A 424 23.17 1.32 -19.23
C PHE A 424 23.73 0.90 -20.59
N LYS A 425 23.72 1.79 -21.60
CA LYS A 425 24.23 1.50 -22.94
C LYS A 425 25.74 1.23 -22.96
N GLY A 426 26.49 1.98 -22.14
CA GLY A 426 27.94 1.82 -21.99
C GLY A 426 28.37 0.60 -21.17
N GLY A 427 27.43 -0.23 -20.68
CA GLY A 427 27.74 -1.37 -19.80
C GLY A 427 28.28 -0.98 -18.43
N LYS A 428 28.14 0.30 -18.04
CA LYS A 428 28.59 0.84 -16.76
C LYS A 428 27.66 0.40 -15.62
N THR A 429 28.12 0.61 -14.40
CA THR A 429 27.61 -0.11 -13.23
C THR A 429 26.72 0.71 -12.30
N ARG A 430 26.31 1.96 -12.58
CA ARG A 430 25.50 2.73 -11.61
C ARG A 430 24.21 2.00 -11.19
N LEU A 431 23.40 1.58 -12.17
CA LEU A 431 22.19 0.80 -11.90
C LEU A 431 22.53 -0.53 -11.20
N LYS A 432 23.58 -1.24 -11.64
CA LYS A 432 24.04 -2.49 -11.00
C LYS A 432 24.50 -2.27 -9.54
N ARG A 433 25.18 -1.16 -9.25
CA ARG A 433 25.65 -0.77 -7.92
C ARG A 433 24.49 -0.38 -7.03
N MET A 434 23.52 0.36 -7.56
CA MET A 434 22.30 0.68 -6.82
C MET A 434 21.51 -0.58 -6.50
N SER A 435 21.37 -1.50 -7.46
CA SER A 435 20.77 -2.82 -7.26
C SER A 435 21.51 -3.64 -6.20
N HIS A 436 22.85 -3.71 -6.26
CA HIS A 436 23.66 -4.37 -5.23
C HIS A 436 23.47 -3.75 -3.83
N ASN A 437 23.34 -2.42 -3.74
CA ASN A 437 23.06 -1.75 -2.48
C ASN A 437 21.68 -2.07 -1.88
N LEU A 438 20.78 -2.70 -2.65
CA LEU A 438 19.46 -3.16 -2.19
C LEU A 438 19.50 -4.57 -1.57
N GLU A 439 20.58 -5.34 -1.71
CA GLU A 439 20.68 -6.71 -1.17
C GLU A 439 20.37 -6.74 0.33
N ASN A 440 20.95 -5.80 1.10
CA ASN A 440 20.67 -5.67 2.53
C ASN A 440 19.21 -5.31 2.85
N PHE A 441 18.54 -4.56 1.96
CA PHE A 441 17.11 -4.26 2.12
C PHE A 441 16.25 -5.52 1.89
N GLN A 442 16.69 -6.41 1.00
CA GLN A 442 16.00 -7.64 0.63
C GLN A 442 16.17 -8.77 1.66
N THR A 443 17.14 -8.70 2.58
CA THR A 443 17.34 -9.75 3.60
C THR A 443 16.28 -9.70 4.71
N LEU A 444 15.89 -8.49 5.14
CA LEU A 444 14.90 -8.32 6.21
C LEU A 444 13.49 -8.23 5.64
N ARG A 445 12.70 -9.29 5.84
CA ARG A 445 11.29 -9.37 5.41
C ARG A 445 10.32 -8.91 6.49
N TRP A 446 9.06 -8.77 6.09
CA TRP A 446 7.98 -8.26 6.94
C TRP A 446 7.92 -8.94 8.31
N HIS A 447 7.83 -10.27 8.34
CA HIS A 447 7.55 -10.99 9.59
C HIS A 447 8.65 -10.80 10.64
N GLU A 448 9.93 -10.88 10.25
CA GLU A 448 11.04 -10.69 11.19
C GLU A 448 11.14 -9.24 11.69
N SER A 449 10.91 -8.26 10.80
CA SER A 449 10.79 -6.85 11.21
C SER A 449 9.62 -6.66 12.17
N TRP A 450 8.48 -7.27 11.89
CA TRP A 450 7.26 -7.22 12.70
C TRP A 450 7.50 -7.79 14.11
N LYS A 451 8.17 -8.94 14.23
CA LYS A 451 8.49 -9.55 15.54
C LYS A 451 9.35 -8.65 16.39
N SER A 452 10.36 -8.01 15.79
CA SER A 452 11.29 -7.13 16.51
C SER A 452 10.63 -5.89 17.13
N VAL A 453 9.46 -5.49 16.61
CA VAL A 453 8.71 -4.31 17.04
C VAL A 453 7.41 -4.71 17.74
N VAL A 454 6.43 -5.24 16.99
CA VAL A 454 5.06 -5.43 17.46
C VAL A 454 4.96 -6.54 18.50
N LEU A 455 5.55 -7.71 18.23
CA LEU A 455 5.53 -8.82 19.19
C LEU A 455 6.23 -8.40 20.50
N LYS A 456 7.40 -7.77 20.38
CA LYS A 456 8.15 -7.26 21.53
C LYS A 456 7.34 -6.26 22.36
N MET A 457 6.65 -5.32 21.73
CA MET A 457 5.78 -4.36 22.44
C MET A 457 4.64 -5.05 23.21
N LEU A 458 4.02 -6.07 22.59
CA LEU A 458 2.94 -6.82 23.23
C LEU A 458 3.46 -7.64 24.41
N GLU A 459 4.61 -8.30 24.27
CA GLU A 459 5.24 -9.06 25.35
C GLU A 459 5.66 -8.18 26.52
N GLN A 460 6.16 -6.97 26.26
CA GLN A 460 6.46 -5.99 27.30
C GLN A 460 5.19 -5.58 28.04
N LYS A 461 4.13 -5.24 27.30
CA LYS A 461 2.87 -4.83 27.92
C LYS A 461 2.23 -5.94 28.76
N LEU A 462 2.29 -7.19 28.29
CA LEU A 462 1.79 -8.35 29.01
C LEU A 462 2.58 -8.69 30.29
N LYS A 463 3.80 -8.17 30.45
CA LYS A 463 4.60 -8.29 31.69
C LYS A 463 4.29 -7.17 32.69
N ASP A 464 3.90 -6.01 32.20
CA ASP A 464 3.58 -4.83 33.02
C ASP A 464 2.15 -4.89 33.63
N ASP A 465 1.26 -5.71 33.04
CA ASP A 465 -0.11 -6.01 33.53
C ASP A 465 -0.18 -7.29 34.37
#